data_AF-F4WS34-F1
#
_entry.id   AF-F4WS34-F1
#
_cell.length_a   1.000
_cell.length_b   1.000
_cell.length_c   1.000
_cell.angle_alpha   90.00
_cell.angle_beta   90.00
_cell.angle_gamma   90.00
#
_symmetry.space_group_name_H-M   'P 1'
#
loop_
_entity.id
_entity.type
_entity.pdbx_description
1 polymer ?
#
loop_
_entity_poly.entity_id
_entity_poly.type
_entity_poly.pdbx_seq_one_letter_code
_entity_poly.pdbx_strand_id
1 'polypeptide(L)'
;MQYDFVLRHSASAVHTHAKRPWTLSGIEVLGTFHSSLHANKSTVPDLQLMVLPLGISKDNGFILKKTMGISDEVYDKYFAPFSHQNTITIAPVLLHPKSSGELRLQSSNSFDKPLIDPKYLSNEDDIDTLIEGLYFVKKLLNTTIMRVHGASLNRRSFPGCENHVFDTRKYWKCYIKHLTLTSYHPVGTCRIGDVVDAAFRYPEDNFELFVHYGLVLFELQGLNVTVSLALALPNVIGD
;
A
#
# COMPACT_ATOMS: atom_id res chain seq x y z
N MET A 1 -18.57 -6.76 19.25
CA MET A 1 -18.40 -6.11 17.94
C MET A 1 -18.49 -7.20 16.89
N GLN A 2 -19.46 -7.11 15.99
CA GLN A 2 -19.61 -8.03 14.86
C GLN A 2 -18.94 -7.37 13.65
N TYR A 3 -18.10 -8.11 12.94
CA TYR A 3 -17.44 -7.66 11.71
C TYR A 3 -18.00 -8.49 10.57
N ASP A 4 -18.90 -7.91 9.77
CA ASP A 4 -19.54 -8.62 8.66
C ASP A 4 -18.56 -8.74 7.47
N PHE A 5 -17.81 -9.85 7.47
CA PHE A 5 -16.85 -10.18 6.42
C PHE A 5 -17.53 -10.94 5.27
N VAL A 6 -17.80 -10.26 4.15
CA VAL A 6 -18.39 -10.88 2.95
C VAL A 6 -17.31 -11.63 2.16
N LEU A 7 -16.99 -12.84 2.58
CA LEU A 7 -16.07 -13.74 1.87
C LEU A 7 -16.74 -14.34 0.63
N ARG A 8 -16.42 -13.82 -0.56
CA ARG A 8 -16.69 -14.49 -1.84
C ARG A 8 -15.51 -15.40 -2.22
N HIS A 9 -15.80 -16.49 -2.93
CA HIS A 9 -14.86 -17.61 -3.07
C HIS A 9 -13.80 -17.43 -4.18
N SER A 10 -12.53 -17.51 -3.78
CA SER A 10 -11.38 -18.09 -4.50
C SER A 10 -11.18 -17.77 -5.99
N ALA A 11 -10.25 -16.85 -6.32
CA ALA A 11 -9.74 -16.63 -7.67
C ALA A 11 -8.69 -17.66 -8.19
N SER A 12 -8.54 -18.82 -7.54
CA SER A 12 -7.45 -19.77 -7.82
C SER A 12 -7.53 -20.46 -9.20
N ALA A 13 -8.70 -20.45 -9.85
CA ALA A 13 -8.93 -21.16 -11.11
C ALA A 13 -8.54 -20.38 -12.39
N VAL A 14 -8.14 -19.11 -12.29
CA VAL A 14 -8.06 -18.22 -13.46
C VAL A 14 -6.85 -18.51 -14.37
N HIS A 15 -5.71 -18.91 -13.83
CA HIS A 15 -4.43 -18.83 -14.56
C HIS A 15 -4.13 -20.01 -15.51
N THR A 16 -4.90 -21.10 -15.49
CA THR A 16 -4.61 -22.31 -16.28
C THR A 16 -5.62 -22.63 -17.40
N HIS A 17 -6.86 -22.13 -17.30
CA HIS A 17 -7.95 -22.48 -18.24
C HIS A 17 -8.75 -21.30 -18.81
N ALA A 18 -8.46 -20.05 -18.41
CA ALA A 18 -9.19 -18.89 -18.93
C ALA A 18 -8.74 -18.49 -20.36
N LYS A 19 -9.60 -18.74 -21.36
CA LYS A 19 -9.45 -18.18 -22.73
C LYS A 19 -9.75 -16.66 -22.81
N ARG A 20 -9.46 -15.91 -21.75
CA ARG A 20 -9.67 -14.45 -21.64
C ARG A 20 -8.51 -13.86 -20.83
N PRO A 21 -7.73 -12.93 -21.38
CA PRO A 21 -6.66 -12.28 -20.62
C PRO A 21 -7.26 -11.30 -19.60
N TRP A 22 -6.55 -11.09 -18.49
CA TRP A 22 -6.78 -10.03 -17.49
C TRP A 22 -8.06 -10.07 -16.64
N THR A 23 -8.72 -11.21 -16.43
CA THR A 23 -9.75 -11.32 -15.35
C THR A 23 -9.11 -11.47 -13.97
N LEU A 24 -8.35 -10.46 -13.55
CA LEU A 24 -7.84 -10.34 -12.19
C LEU A 24 -8.76 -9.40 -11.39
N SER A 25 -9.21 -9.83 -10.22
CA SER A 25 -10.03 -9.03 -9.30
C SER A 25 -9.29 -7.80 -8.75
N GLY A 26 -7.96 -7.82 -8.74
CA GLY A 26 -7.11 -6.75 -8.24
C GLY A 26 -7.14 -6.71 -6.72
N ILE A 27 -8.15 -6.03 -6.16
CA ILE A 27 -8.41 -5.97 -4.72
C ILE A 27 -9.71 -6.72 -4.42
N GLU A 28 -9.67 -7.70 -3.53
CA GLU A 28 -10.86 -8.50 -3.15
C GLU A 28 -11.47 -8.09 -1.81
N VAL A 29 -10.68 -7.51 -0.90
CA VAL A 29 -11.18 -6.98 0.37
C VAL A 29 -10.61 -5.59 0.61
N LEU A 30 -11.50 -4.66 0.93
CA LEU A 30 -11.21 -3.36 1.52
C LEU A 30 -11.83 -3.30 2.92
N GLY A 31 -11.17 -2.65 3.86
CA GLY A 31 -11.72 -2.40 5.19
C GLY A 31 -10.95 -1.31 5.93
N THR A 32 -11.66 -0.35 6.50
CA THR A 32 -11.07 0.82 7.20
C THR A 32 -11.10 0.65 8.71
N PHE A 33 -10.11 1.20 9.41
CA PHE A 33 -9.97 1.12 10.86
C PHE A 33 -9.16 2.30 11.41
N HIS A 34 -9.26 2.52 12.73
CA HIS A 34 -8.43 3.50 13.45
C HIS A 34 -7.21 2.82 14.06
N SER A 35 -6.03 3.43 13.92
CA SER A 35 -4.80 3.08 14.66
C SER A 35 -4.99 3.18 16.19
N SER A 36 -4.02 2.70 16.98
CA SER A 36 -4.00 3.02 18.42
C SER A 36 -3.58 4.46 18.72
N LEU A 37 -2.89 5.12 17.78
CA LEU A 37 -2.39 6.50 17.88
C LEU A 37 -3.51 7.53 17.69
N HIS A 38 -4.58 7.19 16.98
CA HIS A 38 -5.72 8.08 16.78
C HIS A 38 -6.55 8.22 18.07
N ALA A 39 -6.25 9.27 18.84
CA ALA A 39 -6.80 9.51 20.18
C ALA A 39 -8.33 9.65 20.22
N ASN A 40 -8.94 10.23 19.17
CA ASN A 40 -10.40 10.26 19.01
C ASN A 40 -10.83 9.28 17.93
N LYS A 41 -11.71 8.32 18.26
CA LYS A 41 -12.22 7.30 17.31
C LYS A 41 -13.63 7.58 16.80
N SER A 42 -14.16 8.78 17.06
CA SER A 42 -15.41 9.26 16.45
C SER A 42 -15.20 9.97 15.10
N THR A 43 -13.97 10.09 14.63
CA THR A 43 -13.60 10.73 13.35
C THR A 43 -13.58 9.71 12.21
N VAL A 44 -13.32 10.20 10.99
CA VAL A 44 -12.84 9.37 9.87
C VAL A 44 -11.67 8.46 10.29
N PRO A 45 -11.55 7.26 9.67
CA PRO A 45 -10.47 6.32 9.93
C PRO A 45 -9.14 6.79 9.32
N ASP A 46 -8.01 6.43 9.94
CA ASP A 46 -6.66 6.79 9.48
C ASP A 46 -5.94 5.65 8.72
N LEU A 47 -6.50 4.42 8.72
CA LEU A 47 -5.95 3.26 8.02
C LEU A 47 -7.01 2.46 7.23
N GLN A 48 -6.59 1.88 6.11
CA GLN A 48 -7.32 0.87 5.33
C GLN A 48 -6.45 -0.37 5.12
N LEU A 49 -7.06 -1.55 5.13
CA LEU A 49 -6.47 -2.75 4.52
C LEU A 49 -6.92 -2.85 3.07
N MET A 50 -5.95 -3.10 2.19
CA MET A 50 -6.14 -3.44 0.79
C MET A 50 -5.63 -4.88 0.57
N VAL A 51 -6.51 -5.82 0.27
CA VAL A 51 -6.16 -7.25 0.13
C VAL A 51 -6.18 -7.68 -1.33
N LEU A 52 -5.03 -8.13 -1.83
CA LEU A 52 -4.88 -8.77 -3.13
C LEU A 52 -4.81 -10.29 -2.94
N PRO A 53 -5.53 -11.09 -3.74
CA PRO A 53 -5.60 -12.56 -3.62
C PRO A 53 -4.33 -13.28 -4.14
N LEU A 54 -3.22 -12.56 -4.23
CA LEU A 54 -1.96 -13.01 -4.83
C LEU A 54 -0.77 -12.39 -4.09
N GLY A 55 0.34 -13.12 -4.02
CA GLY A 55 1.65 -12.56 -3.70
C GLY A 55 2.41 -12.09 -4.94
N ILE A 56 3.34 -11.16 -4.74
CA ILE A 56 4.25 -10.61 -5.78
C ILE A 56 5.06 -11.68 -6.52
N SER A 57 5.18 -12.88 -5.95
CA SER A 57 5.85 -14.05 -6.54
C SER A 57 5.04 -14.78 -7.64
N LYS A 58 3.73 -14.49 -7.78
CA LYS A 58 2.79 -15.38 -8.50
C LYS A 58 2.94 -15.43 -10.02
N ASP A 59 3.57 -14.42 -10.61
CA ASP A 59 3.85 -14.33 -12.05
C ASP A 59 5.34 -14.59 -12.38
N ASN A 60 6.09 -15.15 -11.42
CA ASN A 60 7.54 -15.31 -11.46
C ASN A 60 8.31 -14.00 -11.74
N GLY A 61 7.74 -12.83 -11.39
CA GLY A 61 8.36 -11.52 -11.54
C GLY A 61 8.31 -10.96 -12.96
N PHE A 62 7.44 -11.49 -13.83
CA PHE A 62 7.34 -11.07 -15.23
C PHE A 62 6.74 -9.66 -15.41
N ILE A 63 5.72 -9.34 -14.62
CA ILE A 63 4.94 -8.08 -14.59
C ILE A 63 5.06 -7.44 -13.19
N LEU A 64 4.61 -8.12 -12.13
CA LEU A 64 4.39 -7.55 -10.79
C LEU A 64 5.64 -6.90 -10.21
N LYS A 65 6.80 -7.59 -10.31
CA LYS A 65 8.11 -7.05 -9.94
C LYS A 65 8.39 -5.69 -10.58
N LYS A 66 8.17 -5.57 -11.89
CA LYS A 66 8.43 -4.36 -12.67
C LYS A 66 7.42 -3.26 -12.36
N THR A 67 6.13 -3.60 -12.32
CA THR A 67 5.02 -2.68 -12.02
C THR A 67 5.11 -2.10 -10.59
N MET A 68 5.73 -2.82 -9.65
CA MET A 68 5.97 -2.36 -8.28
C MET A 68 7.39 -1.80 -8.05
N GLY A 69 8.23 -1.67 -9.08
CA GLY A 69 9.58 -1.11 -8.96
C GLY A 69 10.56 -1.94 -8.12
N ILE A 70 10.29 -3.24 -7.94
CA ILE A 70 11.07 -4.13 -7.08
C ILE A 70 12.33 -4.59 -7.82
N SER A 71 13.50 -4.43 -7.21
CA SER A 71 14.77 -4.86 -7.80
C SER A 71 14.90 -6.39 -7.87
N ASP A 72 15.72 -6.89 -8.79
CA ASP A 72 15.97 -8.32 -8.96
C ASP A 72 16.50 -8.97 -7.67
N GLU A 73 17.44 -8.31 -6.98
CA GLU A 73 17.98 -8.77 -5.69
C GLU A 73 16.91 -8.93 -4.61
N VAL A 74 16.00 -7.95 -4.48
CA VAL A 74 14.88 -8.03 -3.51
C VAL A 74 13.91 -9.11 -3.92
N TYR A 75 13.61 -9.23 -5.22
CA TYR A 75 12.74 -10.28 -5.74
C TYR A 75 13.29 -11.68 -5.43
N ASP A 76 14.53 -11.97 -5.80
CA ASP A 76 15.14 -13.29 -5.66
C ASP A 76 15.35 -13.71 -4.20
N LYS A 77 15.75 -12.77 -3.33
CA LYS A 77 15.96 -13.05 -1.89
C LYS A 77 14.65 -13.20 -1.10
N TYR A 78 13.66 -12.34 -1.39
CA TYR A 78 12.48 -12.17 -0.53
C TYR A 78 11.18 -12.76 -1.08
N PHE A 79 10.93 -12.65 -2.39
CA PHE A 79 9.65 -13.02 -3.02
C PHE A 79 9.70 -14.34 -3.79
N ALA A 80 10.73 -14.57 -4.63
CA ALA A 80 10.88 -15.78 -5.45
C ALA A 80 10.74 -17.11 -4.68
N PRO A 81 11.19 -17.26 -3.41
CA PRO A 81 10.98 -18.49 -2.63
C PRO A 81 9.51 -18.87 -2.37
N PHE A 82 8.55 -18.01 -2.74
CA PHE A 82 7.11 -18.20 -2.58
C PHE A 82 6.35 -18.29 -3.91
N SER A 83 7.01 -18.57 -5.04
CA SER A 83 6.35 -18.81 -6.33
C SER A 83 5.37 -19.99 -6.27
N HIS A 84 5.84 -21.12 -5.74
CA HIS A 84 5.12 -22.40 -5.65
C HIS A 84 4.26 -22.57 -4.37
N GLN A 85 4.16 -21.53 -3.53
CA GLN A 85 3.32 -21.51 -2.33
C GLN A 85 2.08 -20.66 -2.59
N ASN A 86 0.94 -20.95 -1.96
CA ASN A 86 -0.18 -20.02 -1.97
C ASN A 86 0.19 -18.73 -1.22
N THR A 87 -0.16 -17.58 -1.77
CA THR A 87 0.26 -16.28 -1.25
C THR A 87 -0.82 -15.24 -1.48
N ILE A 88 -0.98 -14.34 -0.52
CA ILE A 88 -1.84 -13.16 -0.62
C ILE A 88 -1.03 -11.93 -0.18
N THR A 89 -1.41 -10.74 -0.64
CA THR A 89 -0.81 -9.49 -0.19
C THR A 89 -1.85 -8.71 0.60
N ILE A 90 -1.58 -8.42 1.87
CA ILE A 90 -2.41 -7.52 2.67
C ILE A 90 -1.61 -6.25 2.87
N ALA A 91 -2.12 -5.15 2.36
CA ALA A 91 -1.40 -3.88 2.35
C ALA A 91 -2.12 -2.86 3.24
N PRO A 92 -1.54 -2.46 4.39
CA PRO A 92 -1.98 -1.28 5.12
C PRO A 92 -1.76 -0.02 4.27
N VAL A 93 -2.76 0.84 4.26
CA VAL A 93 -2.80 2.11 3.53
C VAL A 93 -3.15 3.22 4.51
N LEU A 94 -2.28 4.23 4.64
CA LEU A 94 -2.61 5.48 5.35
C LEU A 94 -3.74 6.19 4.62
N LEU A 95 -4.69 6.75 5.36
CA LEU A 95 -5.82 7.51 4.81
C LEU A 95 -5.65 9.03 4.94
N HIS A 96 -4.76 9.49 5.82
CA HIS A 96 -4.45 10.91 6.02
C HIS A 96 -2.93 11.11 6.19
N PRO A 97 -2.13 10.88 5.13
CA PRO A 97 -0.67 11.04 5.20
C PRO A 97 -0.28 12.50 5.50
N LYS A 98 0.68 12.69 6.39
CA LYS A 98 1.23 13.99 6.78
C LYS A 98 2.45 14.39 5.95
N SER A 99 3.08 13.44 5.28
CA SER A 99 4.10 13.67 4.25
C SER A 99 3.49 14.41 3.05
N SER A 100 4.16 15.46 2.58
CA SER A 100 3.74 16.25 1.41
C SER A 100 4.93 16.54 0.50
N GLY A 101 4.75 16.38 -0.80
CA GLY A 101 5.79 16.50 -1.83
C GLY A 101 5.75 17.83 -2.59
N GLU A 102 6.46 17.88 -3.71
CA GLU A 102 6.48 19.01 -4.64
C GLU A 102 6.55 18.53 -6.10
N LEU A 103 5.99 19.34 -7.00
CA LEU A 103 6.11 19.18 -8.44
C LEU A 103 6.55 20.51 -9.05
N ARG A 104 7.65 20.49 -9.80
CA ARG A 104 8.23 21.68 -10.43
C ARG A 104 8.47 21.43 -11.91
N LEU A 105 8.27 22.45 -12.74
CA LEU A 105 8.72 22.39 -14.13
C LEU A 105 10.26 22.36 -14.17
N GLN A 106 10.85 21.49 -14.98
CA GLN A 106 12.30 21.43 -15.16
C GLN A 106 12.82 22.61 -16.02
N SER A 107 12.00 23.07 -16.96
CA SER A 107 12.27 24.21 -17.84
C SER A 107 10.95 24.81 -18.35
N SER A 108 11.02 25.77 -19.27
CA SER A 108 9.87 26.30 -20.02
C SER A 108 9.43 25.42 -21.20
N ASN A 109 10.15 24.34 -21.51
CA ASN A 109 9.79 23.40 -22.58
C ASN A 109 8.75 22.37 -22.08
N SER A 110 7.57 22.34 -22.68
CA SER A 110 6.50 21.40 -22.32
C SER A 110 6.79 19.93 -22.66
N PHE A 111 7.85 19.64 -23.43
CA PHE A 111 8.34 18.28 -23.67
C PHE A 111 9.37 17.80 -22.62
N ASP A 112 9.90 18.69 -21.78
CA ASP A 112 10.79 18.29 -20.68
C ASP A 112 9.96 17.69 -19.54
N LYS A 113 10.52 16.69 -18.84
CA LYS A 113 9.80 16.01 -17.76
C LYS A 113 9.75 16.92 -16.52
N PRO A 114 8.61 17.05 -15.83
CA PRO A 114 8.56 17.76 -14.57
C PRO A 114 9.41 17.03 -13.51
N LEU A 115 10.02 17.80 -12.62
CA LEU A 115 10.63 17.29 -11.40
C LEU A 115 9.51 16.96 -10.43
N ILE A 116 9.48 15.72 -9.93
CA ILE A 116 8.46 15.25 -8.97
C ILE A 116 9.19 14.61 -7.80
N ASP A 117 9.11 15.25 -6.63
CA ASP A 117 9.55 14.66 -5.36
C ASP A 117 8.32 14.42 -4.48
N PRO A 118 7.83 13.18 -4.33
CA PRO A 118 6.65 12.88 -3.53
C PRO A 118 6.91 12.94 -2.02
N LYS A 119 8.18 13.01 -1.57
CA LYS A 119 8.60 13.03 -0.16
C LYS A 119 7.89 11.99 0.72
N TYR A 120 7.62 10.80 0.16
CA TYR A 120 6.95 9.70 0.89
C TYR A 120 7.68 9.39 2.20
N LEU A 121 6.93 9.27 3.31
CA LEU A 121 7.45 8.96 4.64
C LEU A 121 8.47 9.99 5.18
N SER A 122 8.41 11.23 4.70
CA SER A 122 9.16 12.37 5.26
C SER A 122 8.66 12.74 6.67
N ASN A 123 7.40 12.47 6.98
CA ASN A 123 6.87 12.51 8.34
C ASN A 123 6.97 11.12 9.01
N GLU A 124 7.51 11.06 10.22
CA GLU A 124 7.65 9.81 10.99
C GLU A 124 6.33 9.32 11.60
N ASP A 125 5.32 10.19 11.77
CA ASP A 125 3.97 9.80 12.20
C ASP A 125 3.30 8.87 11.18
N ASP A 126 3.60 9.05 9.89
CA ASP A 126 3.09 8.20 8.79
C ASP A 126 3.64 6.77 8.93
N ILE A 127 4.94 6.66 9.22
CA ILE A 127 5.62 5.38 9.45
C ILE A 127 5.04 4.70 10.69
N ASP A 128 4.88 5.43 11.78
CA ASP A 128 4.37 4.87 13.04
C ASP A 128 2.89 4.43 12.93
N THR A 129 2.08 5.14 12.14
CA THR A 129 0.71 4.73 11.81
C THR A 129 0.69 3.50 10.90
N LEU A 130 1.62 3.37 9.94
CA LEU A 130 1.79 2.15 9.14
C LEU A 130 2.23 0.93 9.98
N ILE A 131 3.04 1.12 11.03
CA ILE A 131 3.40 0.05 11.97
C ILE A 131 2.16 -0.49 12.70
N GLU A 132 1.24 0.38 13.13
CA GLU A 132 -0.04 -0.05 13.71
C GLU A 132 -0.89 -0.85 12.71
N GLY A 133 -0.83 -0.49 11.43
CA GLY A 133 -1.41 -1.29 10.35
C GLY A 133 -0.83 -2.70 10.26
N LEU A 134 0.49 -2.84 10.34
CA LEU A 134 1.17 -4.16 10.33
C LEU A 134 0.82 -4.99 11.58
N TYR A 135 0.70 -4.36 12.76
CA TYR A 135 0.21 -5.04 13.97
C TYR A 135 -1.25 -5.46 13.85
N PHE A 136 -2.11 -4.70 13.16
CA PHE A 136 -3.47 -5.15 12.85
C PHE A 136 -3.47 -6.39 11.94
N VAL A 137 -2.64 -6.42 10.88
CA VAL A 137 -2.54 -7.61 10.01
C VAL A 137 -2.03 -8.84 10.79
N LYS A 138 -1.04 -8.66 11.66
CA LYS A 138 -0.57 -9.71 12.60
C LYS A 138 -1.68 -10.21 13.52
N LYS A 139 -2.56 -9.32 14.01
CA LYS A 139 -3.73 -9.70 14.82
C LYS A 139 -4.77 -10.46 13.99
N LEU A 140 -5.02 -10.06 12.74
CA LEU A 140 -5.90 -10.75 11.80
C LEU A 140 -5.42 -12.19 11.53
N LEU A 141 -4.11 -12.39 11.31
CA LEU A 141 -3.50 -13.71 11.12
C LEU A 141 -3.61 -14.63 12.34
N ASN A 142 -3.69 -14.07 13.54
CA ASN A 142 -3.86 -14.84 14.78
C ASN A 142 -5.32 -15.26 15.05
N THR A 143 -6.28 -14.89 14.18
CA THR A 143 -7.68 -15.35 14.28
C THR A 143 -7.79 -16.85 13.99
N THR A 144 -8.82 -17.51 14.54
CA THR A 144 -9.00 -18.96 14.45
C THR A 144 -8.99 -19.47 13.01
N ILE A 145 -9.71 -18.80 12.10
CA ILE A 145 -9.80 -19.21 10.68
C ILE A 145 -8.44 -19.07 9.98
N MET A 146 -7.77 -17.93 10.12
CA MET A 146 -6.44 -17.73 9.54
C MET A 146 -5.42 -18.75 10.05
N ARG A 147 -5.46 -19.08 11.36
CA ARG A 147 -4.61 -20.11 11.97
C ARG A 147 -4.92 -21.53 11.48
N VAL A 148 -6.20 -21.88 11.29
CA VAL A 148 -6.62 -23.19 10.75
C VAL A 148 -6.13 -23.37 9.31
N HIS A 149 -6.15 -22.31 8.50
CA HIS A 149 -5.55 -22.31 7.16
C HIS A 149 -4.03 -22.06 7.16
N GLY A 150 -3.35 -22.09 8.33
CA GLY A 150 -1.90 -21.96 8.47
C GLY A 150 -1.31 -20.63 7.99
N ALA A 151 -2.12 -19.57 7.89
CA ALA A 151 -1.71 -18.29 7.33
C ALA A 151 -0.61 -17.64 8.17
N SER A 152 0.47 -17.18 7.52
CA SER A 152 1.64 -16.64 8.21
C SER A 152 2.33 -15.50 7.47
N LEU A 153 3.00 -14.65 8.25
CA LEU A 153 3.91 -13.62 7.75
C LEU A 153 5.12 -14.28 7.06
N ASN A 154 5.61 -13.69 5.96
CA ASN A 154 6.94 -14.02 5.47
C ASN A 154 8.00 -13.69 6.54
N ARG A 155 8.61 -14.72 7.12
CA ARG A 155 9.63 -14.62 8.19
C ARG A 155 11.07 -14.45 7.69
N ARG A 156 11.30 -14.38 6.38
CA ARG A 156 12.62 -13.98 5.85
C ARG A 156 12.86 -12.52 6.26
N SER A 157 14.09 -12.19 6.64
CA SER A 157 14.49 -10.79 6.79
C SER A 157 14.37 -10.10 5.42
N PHE A 158 13.77 -8.92 5.40
CA PHE A 158 13.75 -8.09 4.20
C PHE A 158 15.17 -7.55 3.90
N PRO A 159 15.65 -7.56 2.65
CA PRO A 159 17.00 -7.07 2.31
C PRO A 159 17.24 -5.62 2.71
N GLY A 160 18.30 -5.36 3.47
CA GLY A 160 18.61 -4.08 4.12
C GLY A 160 18.17 -4.00 5.60
N CYS A 161 17.28 -4.90 6.04
CA CYS A 161 16.74 -4.95 7.41
C CYS A 161 17.24 -6.14 8.25
N GLU A 162 18.26 -6.87 7.78
CA GLU A 162 18.81 -8.06 8.45
C GLU A 162 19.40 -7.76 9.84
N ASN A 163 19.87 -6.54 10.05
CA ASN A 163 20.41 -6.06 11.33
C ASN A 163 19.33 -5.76 12.40
N HIS A 164 18.07 -6.11 12.15
CA HIS A 164 16.96 -5.90 13.08
C HIS A 164 16.22 -7.21 13.36
N VAL A 165 15.98 -7.48 14.65
CA VAL A 165 15.19 -8.64 15.06
C VAL A 165 13.78 -8.54 14.46
N PHE A 166 13.39 -9.55 13.70
CA PHE A 166 12.10 -9.66 13.02
C PHE A 166 10.93 -9.38 14.00
N ASP A 167 9.85 -8.78 13.49
CA ASP A 167 8.63 -8.48 14.25
C ASP A 167 8.82 -7.47 15.42
N THR A 168 9.92 -6.72 15.42
CA THR A 168 10.11 -5.55 16.31
C THR A 168 9.77 -4.23 15.60
N ARG A 169 9.43 -3.18 16.36
CA ARG A 169 9.21 -1.81 15.83
C ARG A 169 10.37 -1.30 14.98
N LYS A 170 11.62 -1.66 15.31
CA LYS A 170 12.82 -1.30 14.53
C LYS A 170 12.83 -2.01 13.18
N TYR A 171 12.56 -3.32 13.15
CA TYR A 171 12.42 -4.08 11.91
C TYR A 171 11.28 -3.52 11.05
N TRP A 172 10.10 -3.28 11.61
CA TRP A 172 8.97 -2.73 10.86
C TRP A 172 9.22 -1.32 10.33
N LYS A 173 9.88 -0.42 11.08
CA LYS A 173 10.30 0.89 10.59
C LYS A 173 11.27 0.79 9.39
N CYS A 174 12.22 -0.15 9.42
CA CYS A 174 13.09 -0.43 8.27
C CYS A 174 12.28 -0.97 7.07
N TYR A 175 11.45 -2.00 7.32
CA TYR A 175 10.60 -2.63 6.31
C TYR A 175 9.73 -1.63 5.55
N ILE A 176 9.09 -0.71 6.28
CA ILE A 176 8.23 0.34 5.71
C ILE A 176 9.04 1.29 4.82
N LYS A 177 10.25 1.70 5.21
CA LYS A 177 11.10 2.57 4.38
C LYS A 177 11.64 1.90 3.11
N HIS A 178 11.66 0.56 3.04
CA HIS A 178 12.08 -0.18 1.84
C HIS A 178 10.93 -0.76 0.99
N LEU A 179 9.76 -1.04 1.57
CA LEU A 179 8.61 -1.66 0.88
C LEU A 179 7.29 -0.86 1.08
N THR A 180 7.41 0.45 0.92
CA THR A 180 6.28 1.34 0.66
C THR A 180 6.09 1.50 -0.85
N LEU A 181 4.83 1.45 -1.30
CA LEU A 181 4.42 1.67 -2.68
C LEU A 181 3.40 2.81 -2.74
N THR A 182 3.30 3.45 -3.90
CA THR A 182 2.23 4.43 -4.13
C THR A 182 0.88 3.72 -4.31
N SER A 183 -0.20 4.32 -3.82
CA SER A 183 -1.57 3.91 -4.20
C SER A 183 -1.97 4.44 -5.59
N TYR A 184 -1.09 5.18 -6.29
CA TYR A 184 -1.37 5.90 -7.54
C TYR A 184 -2.45 7.00 -7.41
N HIS A 185 -2.59 7.59 -6.21
CA HIS A 185 -3.51 8.72 -5.93
C HIS A 185 -2.76 9.99 -5.46
N PRO A 186 -1.98 10.68 -6.34
CA PRO A 186 -1.49 12.04 -6.09
C PRO A 186 -2.58 13.07 -6.45
N VAL A 187 -2.76 14.10 -5.62
CA VAL A 187 -3.58 15.29 -5.93
C VAL A 187 -2.91 16.54 -5.36
N GLY A 188 -3.68 17.60 -5.08
CA GLY A 188 -3.26 18.72 -4.22
C GLY A 188 -2.33 19.75 -4.87
N THR A 189 -1.63 19.36 -5.93
CA THR A 189 -0.72 20.22 -6.71
C THR A 189 -1.31 21.57 -7.09
N CYS A 190 -2.58 21.60 -7.47
CA CYS A 190 -3.32 22.82 -7.82
C CYS A 190 -4.53 23.01 -6.89
N ARG A 191 -4.28 23.17 -5.58
CA ARG A 191 -5.35 23.35 -4.57
C ARG A 191 -6.11 24.66 -4.80
N ILE A 192 -7.45 24.58 -4.83
CA ILE A 192 -8.35 25.75 -4.84
C ILE A 192 -8.19 26.48 -3.50
N GLY A 193 -8.07 27.81 -3.55
CA GLY A 193 -7.70 28.66 -2.42
C GLY A 193 -6.21 29.01 -2.39
N ASP A 194 -5.34 28.18 -3.01
CA ASP A 194 -3.92 28.51 -3.21
C ASP A 194 -3.70 29.04 -4.63
N VAL A 195 -3.86 28.17 -5.64
CA VAL A 195 -3.46 28.45 -7.04
C VAL A 195 -4.55 29.14 -7.85
N VAL A 196 -5.81 28.95 -7.47
CA VAL A 196 -6.98 29.61 -8.05
C VAL A 196 -8.01 29.94 -6.98
N ASP A 197 -8.77 31.01 -7.16
CA ASP A 197 -9.91 31.33 -6.29
C ASP A 197 -11.09 30.37 -6.49
N ALA A 198 -12.14 30.51 -5.67
CA ALA A 198 -13.34 29.68 -5.75
C ALA A 198 -14.16 29.86 -7.05
N ALA A 199 -13.79 30.80 -7.92
CA ALA A 199 -14.33 31.00 -9.26
C ALA A 199 -13.33 30.57 -10.37
N PHE A 200 -12.30 29.81 -10.01
CA PHE A 200 -11.22 29.31 -10.87
C PHE A 200 -10.35 30.40 -11.53
N ARG A 201 -10.26 31.58 -10.93
CA ARG A 201 -9.42 32.70 -11.39
C ARG A 201 -8.04 32.65 -10.73
N TYR A 202 -7.02 32.95 -11.52
CA TYR A 202 -5.61 32.98 -11.11
C TYR A 202 -5.25 34.33 -10.46
N PRO A 203 -4.75 34.38 -9.20
CA PRO A 203 -4.08 35.55 -8.63
C PRO A 203 -2.74 35.78 -9.33
N GLU A 204 -2.37 37.02 -9.69
CA GLU A 204 -1.29 37.30 -10.67
C GLU A 204 0.17 36.96 -10.26
N ASP A 205 0.41 36.40 -9.06
CA ASP A 205 1.75 36.18 -8.51
C ASP A 205 2.32 34.75 -8.71
N ASN A 206 3.61 34.56 -8.40
CA ASN A 206 4.33 33.29 -8.58
C ASN A 206 3.82 32.13 -7.71
N PHE A 207 3.64 30.94 -8.30
CA PHE A 207 3.26 29.72 -7.60
C PHE A 207 4.37 28.67 -7.51
N GLU A 208 4.51 28.05 -6.34
CA GLU A 208 5.14 26.73 -6.16
C GLU A 208 4.02 25.69 -5.93
N LEU A 209 4.12 24.51 -6.56
CA LEU A 209 3.06 23.49 -6.56
C LEU A 209 3.42 22.33 -5.61
N PHE A 210 2.60 22.12 -4.58
CA PHE A 210 2.83 21.12 -3.53
C PHE A 210 2.02 19.84 -3.77
N VAL A 211 2.68 18.68 -3.85
CA VAL A 211 2.04 17.38 -4.08
C VAL A 211 1.50 16.84 -2.76
N HIS A 212 0.25 17.20 -2.44
CA HIS A 212 -0.48 16.58 -1.32
C HIS A 212 -1.11 15.26 -1.76
N TYR A 213 -0.65 14.14 -1.17
CA TYR A 213 -1.21 12.82 -1.45
C TYR A 213 -2.64 12.70 -0.89
N GLY A 214 -3.60 12.51 -1.80
CA GLY A 214 -5.01 12.73 -1.51
C GLY A 214 -5.94 12.13 -2.57
N LEU A 215 -7.21 11.99 -2.20
CA LEU A 215 -8.28 11.53 -3.09
C LEU A 215 -9.31 12.64 -3.19
N VAL A 216 -9.68 13.01 -4.42
CA VAL A 216 -10.71 14.01 -4.68
C VAL A 216 -11.96 13.33 -5.23
N LEU A 217 -12.97 13.23 -4.39
CA LEU A 217 -14.37 13.35 -4.80
C LEU A 217 -14.95 14.58 -4.07
N PHE A 218 -16.09 15.09 -4.54
CA PHE A 218 -16.65 16.32 -3.99
C PHE A 218 -17.07 16.14 -2.52
N GLU A 219 -16.55 17.05 -1.68
CA GLU A 219 -16.70 17.11 -0.22
C GLU A 219 -16.02 15.96 0.57
N LEU A 220 -15.39 16.34 1.72
CA LEU A 220 -14.54 15.54 2.63
C LEU A 220 -13.05 15.34 2.22
N GLN A 221 -12.21 15.04 3.22
CA GLN A 221 -10.73 15.11 3.16
C GLN A 221 -10.09 13.70 3.11
N GLY A 222 -8.92 13.52 2.45
CA GLY A 222 -8.27 12.21 2.24
C GLY A 222 -6.84 12.27 1.66
N LEU A 223 -6.03 11.23 1.35
CA LEU A 223 -6.15 9.75 1.08
C LEU A 223 -5.15 9.41 -0.10
N ASN A 224 -3.90 8.91 -0.01
CA ASN A 224 -3.38 7.68 0.64
C ASN A 224 -1.83 7.49 0.52
N VAL A 225 -1.22 6.55 1.30
CA VAL A 225 0.12 5.90 1.05
C VAL A 225 0.09 4.40 1.44
N THR A 226 0.73 3.47 0.70
CA THR A 226 0.61 1.99 0.89
C THR A 226 1.90 1.28 1.35
N VAL A 227 1.80 0.30 2.26
CA VAL A 227 2.87 -0.70 2.54
C VAL A 227 2.38 -2.09 2.16
N SER A 228 3.15 -2.88 1.41
CA SER A 228 2.73 -4.22 0.95
C SER A 228 3.32 -5.33 1.81
N LEU A 229 2.48 -6.07 2.55
CA LEU A 229 2.91 -7.25 3.32
C LEU A 229 2.56 -8.54 2.59
N ALA A 230 3.59 -9.28 2.14
CA ALA A 230 3.41 -10.59 1.52
C ALA A 230 3.22 -11.69 2.57
N LEU A 231 2.15 -12.47 2.41
CA LEU A 231 1.77 -13.57 3.29
C LEU A 231 1.88 -14.91 2.57
N ALA A 232 2.26 -15.94 3.31
CA ALA A 232 2.26 -17.32 2.84
C ALA A 232 1.08 -18.10 3.46
N LEU A 233 0.37 -18.81 2.60
CA LEU A 233 -0.60 -19.84 2.94
C LEU A 233 0.02 -21.19 2.55
N PRO A 234 0.01 -22.22 3.40
CA PRO A 234 0.42 -23.57 3.01
C PRO A 234 -0.44 -24.09 1.85
N ASN A 235 0.12 -25.02 1.07
CA ASN A 235 -0.61 -25.69 0.01
C ASN A 235 -1.58 -26.70 0.63
N VAL A 236 -2.79 -26.25 0.95
CA VAL A 236 -3.93 -27.13 1.27
C VAL A 236 -4.36 -27.84 -0.02
N ILE A 237 -3.73 -28.97 -0.29
CA ILE A 237 -4.28 -29.98 -1.18
C ILE A 237 -5.43 -30.61 -0.40
N GLY A 238 -6.65 -30.45 -0.90
CA GLY A 238 -7.81 -31.19 -0.41
C GLY A 238 -7.97 -32.47 -1.21
N ASP A 239 -8.22 -33.57 -0.51
CA ASP A 239 -8.76 -34.82 -1.07
C ASP A 239 -10.27 -34.67 -1.39
#